data_AF-A0A7Y1YC57-F1
#
_entry.id   AF-A0A7Y1YC57-F1
#
_cell.length_a   1.000
_cell.length_b   1.000
_cell.length_c   1.000
_cell.angle_alpha   90.00
_cell.angle_beta   90.00
_cell.angle_gamma   90.00
#
_symmetry.space_group_name_H-M   'P 1'
#
loop_
_entity.id
_entity.type
_entity.pdbx_description
1 polymer ?
#
loop_
_entity_poly.entity_id
_entity_poly.type
_entity_poly.pdbx_seq_one_letter_code
_entity_poly.pdbx_strand_id
1 'polypeptide(L)'
;MLDRLRNWLSDDSPGEDDDSGWGLSLWWGAVIVALFTVAISICNDPGADPAIASPATTVPGTPTTSAAPVPSEATILDIIDGRSDLTFFRSMIAVAGIEQSLMTDRFTFFAPTDEAFAELDQETRDALLSSDQRAIPALRAHVTIDLFMIEDLAEFGFVPVATPAELPVTEENGTFFVAGAEVLEPNLRASNGVVHIVDSFLGTGVTGETPGEPPPPEPPSPDTPVSQIISDRADLTTLLAALRASGDESLLEAGEEGFTVFAPNNEAFALLPAGSVEVLLETQPKLVELLGFHVVSGRVTSADLTDGQVLVTSNGADLTVAIEGDSITVGGATITEADIEGADGVIHIVSGVLLPPEFELPTINEALALDPITFQSGSATITDEGIAVLQRAVEFLTANPDVRVAIEGHTDSAGSESGNQALSEARAVAVRDYLVTQGIEDLRLETAGFGESRPIADNGTSAGRAQNRRIEFRLLG
;
A
#
# COMPACT_ATOMS: atom_id res chain seq x y z
N MET A 1 5.59 22.82 5.29
CA MET A 1 6.06 23.04 3.89
C MET A 1 7.39 22.32 3.65
N LEU A 2 8.44 22.57 4.43
CA LEU A 2 9.59 21.66 4.60
C LEU A 2 9.15 20.22 4.92
N ASP A 3 8.17 20.06 5.81
CA ASP A 3 7.56 18.75 6.12
C ASP A 3 6.75 18.18 4.95
N ARG A 4 6.26 18.99 4.00
CA ARG A 4 5.54 18.48 2.83
C ARG A 4 6.50 17.88 1.80
N LEU A 5 7.67 18.49 1.60
CA LEU A 5 8.68 17.93 0.68
C LEU A 5 9.45 16.76 1.32
N ARG A 6 9.67 16.80 2.64
CA ARG A 6 10.25 15.69 3.39
C ARG A 6 9.29 14.51 3.47
N ASN A 7 8.00 14.71 3.79
CA ASN A 7 6.97 13.68 3.68
C ASN A 7 6.80 13.19 2.23
N TRP A 8 6.92 14.09 1.25
CA TRP A 8 6.96 13.74 -0.17
C TRP A 8 8.15 12.85 -0.55
N LEU A 9 9.26 12.88 0.19
CA LEU A 9 10.43 12.02 -0.05
C LEU A 9 10.46 10.78 0.87
N SER A 10 9.59 10.71 1.88
CA SER A 10 9.57 9.64 2.90
C SER A 10 8.30 8.78 2.89
N ASP A 11 7.56 8.79 1.77
CA ASP A 11 6.33 8.01 1.54
C ASP A 11 5.14 8.29 2.49
N ASP A 12 5.20 9.36 3.28
CA ASP A 12 4.06 9.81 4.08
C ASP A 12 3.19 10.77 3.27
N SER A 13 1.96 10.35 2.98
CA SER A 13 0.98 11.20 2.29
C SER A 13 0.58 12.41 3.15
N PRO A 14 0.42 13.62 2.59
CA PRO A 14 -0.08 14.76 3.35
C PRO A 14 -1.60 14.65 3.51
N GLY A 15 -2.05 14.33 4.73
CA GLY A 15 -3.44 14.53 5.13
C GLY A 15 -3.80 16.01 5.09
N GLU A 16 -5.02 16.31 4.65
CA GLU A 16 -5.60 17.65 4.64
C GLU A 16 -5.64 18.21 6.07
N ASP A 17 -5.11 19.42 6.23
CA ASP A 17 -5.17 20.20 7.46
C ASP A 17 -6.62 20.65 7.70
N ASP A 18 -7.32 20.02 8.64
CA ASP A 18 -8.48 20.61 9.31
C ASP A 18 -8.15 20.85 10.79
N ASP A 19 -8.09 22.14 11.14
CA ASP A 19 -7.86 22.69 12.47
C ASP A 19 -8.96 22.25 13.46
N SER A 20 -8.65 21.34 14.39
CA SER A 20 -9.15 21.44 15.78
C SER A 20 -8.38 20.51 16.72
N GLY A 21 -7.58 21.11 17.61
CA GLY A 21 -6.90 20.38 18.67
C GLY A 21 -7.87 19.77 19.69
N TRP A 22 -7.55 18.58 20.20
CA TRP A 22 -7.07 18.28 21.56
C TRP A 22 -6.51 16.84 21.55
N GLY A 23 -5.31 16.65 22.08
CA GLY A 23 -4.53 15.42 21.89
C GLY A 23 -4.94 14.21 22.73
N LEU A 24 -4.31 13.07 22.43
CA LEU A 24 -3.58 12.23 23.37
C LEU A 24 -2.74 11.19 22.59
N SER A 25 -1.44 11.25 22.85
CA SER A 25 -0.37 10.32 22.51
C SER A 25 -0.64 8.86 22.91
N LEU A 26 -0.08 7.89 22.15
CA LEU A 26 1.00 6.97 22.60
C LEU A 26 1.15 5.71 21.69
N TRP A 27 2.42 5.36 21.37
CA TRP A 27 2.97 4.12 20.73
C TRP A 27 2.70 3.97 19.21
N TRP A 28 3.69 3.90 18.29
CA TRP A 28 4.89 3.06 18.24
C TRP A 28 6.09 3.78 17.57
N GLY A 29 7.24 3.74 18.21
CA GLY A 29 8.52 4.17 17.62
C GLY A 29 9.65 3.44 18.31
N ALA A 30 9.96 2.22 17.88
CA ALA A 30 11.15 1.48 18.31
C ALA A 30 11.40 0.18 17.51
N VAL A 31 11.85 0.29 16.25
CA VAL A 31 12.87 -0.57 15.61
C VAL A 31 13.31 0.25 14.38
N ILE A 32 14.46 0.93 14.35
CA ILE A 32 15.75 0.45 13.85
C ILE A 32 16.78 1.51 14.27
N VAL A 33 17.60 1.24 15.28
CA VAL A 33 18.91 1.91 15.47
C VAL A 33 19.87 0.85 16.02
N ALA A 34 20.55 0.17 15.11
CA ALA A 34 21.78 -0.54 15.42
C ALA A 34 22.64 -0.60 14.16
N LEU A 35 23.49 0.40 13.97
CA LEU A 35 24.91 0.28 13.65
C LEU A 35 25.50 1.69 13.45
N PHE A 36 26.78 1.81 13.82
CA PHE A 36 27.68 2.97 13.72
C PHE A 36 27.65 3.99 14.88
N THR A 37 28.48 3.70 15.89
CA THR A 37 29.17 4.75 16.67
C THR A 37 30.61 4.30 16.99
N VAL A 38 31.57 4.76 16.19
CA VAL A 38 32.99 4.99 16.51
C VAL A 38 33.43 6.06 15.49
N ALA A 39 33.95 7.25 15.77
CA ALA A 39 34.41 7.97 16.95
C ALA A 39 33.98 9.45 16.76
N ILE A 40 33.82 10.26 17.80
CA ILE A 40 34.83 11.26 18.19
C ILE A 40 34.56 11.62 19.65
N SER A 41 35.58 11.41 20.48
CA SER A 41 35.60 11.70 21.90
C SER A 41 36.22 13.09 22.12
N ILE A 42 35.45 13.95 22.78
CA ILE A 42 35.82 15.07 23.68
C ILE A 42 36.29 16.40 23.06
N CYS A 43 35.57 17.48 23.43
CA CYS A 43 36.17 18.74 23.94
C CYS A 43 35.16 19.60 24.77
N ASN A 44 35.40 19.72 26.08
CA ASN A 44 35.35 20.94 26.96
C ASN A 44 35.28 20.52 28.46
N ASP A 45 36.38 20.51 29.23
CA ASP A 45 37.01 21.58 30.08
C ASP A 45 36.22 21.86 31.41
N PRO A 46 36.81 22.09 32.64
CA PRO A 46 38.07 22.78 32.94
C PRO A 46 38.96 22.31 34.13
N GLY A 47 40.25 22.65 34.07
CA GLY A 47 41.07 22.99 35.25
C GLY A 47 42.42 22.31 35.43
N ALA A 48 43.51 22.96 34.98
CA ALA A 48 44.76 23.18 35.74
C ALA A 48 45.87 23.78 34.84
N ASP A 49 46.68 24.65 35.47
CA ASP A 49 47.63 25.63 34.95
C ASP A 49 49.06 25.04 34.67
N PRO A 50 50.13 25.82 34.38
CA PRO A 50 50.67 26.12 33.05
C PRO A 50 52.08 25.54 32.78
N ALA A 51 52.55 25.76 31.54
CA ALA A 51 53.95 25.95 31.12
C ALA A 51 54.66 24.84 30.31
N ILE A 52 55.45 25.34 29.35
CA ILE A 52 56.70 24.83 28.75
C ILE A 52 56.64 24.34 27.29
N ALA A 53 57.18 25.23 26.42
CA ALA A 53 58.04 25.00 25.26
C ALA A 53 57.49 24.51 23.90
N SER A 54 57.49 25.45 22.95
CA SER A 54 57.88 25.27 21.52
C SER A 54 59.25 24.56 21.37
N PRO A 55 59.61 23.93 20.22
CA PRO A 55 59.59 24.63 18.92
C PRO A 55 59.30 23.82 17.63
N ALA A 56 58.93 24.61 16.62
CA ALA A 56 59.15 24.54 15.17
C ALA A 56 59.93 23.35 14.57
N THR A 57 59.46 22.88 13.41
CA THR A 57 60.31 22.70 12.20
C THR A 57 59.48 22.90 10.91
N THR A 58 60.09 23.68 10.02
CA THR A 58 59.84 24.17 8.64
C THR A 58 59.37 23.14 7.58
N VAL A 59 58.34 23.39 6.73
CA VAL A 59 58.28 24.04 5.37
C VAL A 59 58.89 23.17 4.23
N PRO A 60 58.46 23.14 2.92
CA PRO A 60 57.53 24.00 2.13
C PRO A 60 56.51 23.29 1.19
N GLY A 61 55.60 24.08 0.58
CA GLY A 61 55.07 23.77 -0.76
C GLY A 61 53.63 24.19 -1.02
N THR A 62 53.44 25.42 -1.49
CA THR A 62 52.19 25.95 -2.09
C THR A 62 51.58 25.02 -3.14
N PRO A 63 50.24 24.85 -3.17
CA PRO A 63 49.51 24.82 -4.41
C PRO A 63 49.02 26.24 -4.74
N THR A 64 49.39 26.65 -5.94
CA THR A 64 48.93 27.82 -6.67
C THR A 64 47.42 27.99 -6.57
N THR A 65 46.99 29.20 -6.19
CA THR A 65 45.65 29.72 -6.43
C THR A 65 45.31 29.60 -7.91
N SER A 66 44.42 28.67 -8.27
CA SER A 66 43.60 28.77 -9.48
C SER A 66 42.19 29.10 -9.01
N ALA A 67 41.68 30.20 -9.53
CA ALA A 67 40.53 30.93 -9.01
C ALA A 67 39.28 30.05 -8.85
N ALA A 68 38.67 30.12 -7.67
CA ALA A 68 37.29 29.71 -7.49
C ALA A 68 36.40 30.52 -8.45
N PRO A 69 35.58 29.90 -9.30
CA PRO A 69 34.50 30.63 -9.94
C PRO A 69 33.46 30.97 -8.86
N VAL A 70 32.98 32.22 -8.93
CA VAL A 70 31.97 32.88 -8.11
C VAL A 70 30.80 31.92 -7.82
N PRO A 71 30.22 31.87 -6.60
CA PRO A 71 28.94 31.19 -6.43
C PRO A 71 27.95 31.80 -7.43
N SER A 72 27.37 30.97 -8.28
CA SER A 72 26.26 31.38 -9.15
C SER A 72 25.13 31.89 -8.23
N GLU A 73 24.67 33.12 -8.44
CA GLU A 73 23.46 33.62 -7.77
C GLU A 73 22.19 32.89 -8.27
N ALA A 74 22.33 32.09 -9.35
CA ALA A 74 21.26 31.31 -9.95
C ALA A 74 20.83 30.14 -9.05
N THR A 75 19.52 30.02 -8.83
CA THR A 75 18.88 28.86 -8.23
C THR A 75 18.84 27.67 -9.20
N ILE A 76 18.49 26.48 -8.73
CA ILE A 76 18.24 25.29 -9.57
C ILE A 76 17.22 25.63 -10.66
N LEU A 77 16.13 26.34 -10.30
CA LEU A 77 15.12 26.75 -11.27
C LEU A 77 15.68 27.74 -12.29
N ASP A 78 16.54 28.68 -11.91
CA ASP A 78 17.18 29.60 -12.86
C ASP A 78 18.10 28.86 -13.85
N ILE A 79 18.78 27.80 -13.40
CA ILE A 79 19.60 26.94 -14.25
C ILE A 79 18.73 26.17 -15.25
N ILE A 80 17.60 25.61 -14.79
CA ILE A 80 16.65 24.87 -15.64
C ILE A 80 15.96 25.83 -16.63
N ASP A 81 15.49 26.99 -16.18
CA ASP A 81 14.83 28.01 -17.01
C ASP A 81 15.76 28.63 -18.06
N GLY A 82 17.05 28.69 -17.76
CA GLY A 82 18.07 29.21 -18.68
C GLY A 82 18.40 28.27 -19.86
N ARG A 83 17.84 27.07 -19.88
CA ARG A 83 18.21 25.99 -20.80
C ARG A 83 17.08 25.64 -21.76
N SER A 84 17.38 25.72 -23.06
CA SER A 84 16.43 25.38 -24.12
C SER A 84 16.24 23.88 -24.32
N ASP A 85 17.06 23.06 -23.68
CA ASP A 85 17.11 21.60 -23.74
C ASP A 85 16.45 20.94 -22.52
N LEU A 86 15.80 21.70 -21.61
CA LEU A 86 15.11 21.19 -20.42
C LEU A 86 13.65 21.64 -20.31
N THR A 87 13.04 22.03 -21.43
CA THR A 87 11.71 22.67 -21.43
C THR A 87 10.58 21.74 -20.98
N PHE A 88 10.70 20.44 -21.27
CA PHE A 88 9.76 19.41 -20.82
C PHE A 88 9.90 19.14 -19.33
N PHE A 89 11.15 18.96 -18.85
CA PHE A 89 11.44 18.78 -17.43
C PHE A 89 10.94 19.97 -16.60
N ARG A 90 11.14 21.19 -17.11
CA ARG A 90 10.62 22.41 -16.51
C ARG A 90 9.09 22.43 -16.40
N SER A 91 8.41 21.93 -17.42
CA SER A 91 6.95 21.82 -17.45
C SER A 91 6.43 20.79 -16.45
N MET A 92 7.13 19.67 -16.30
CA MET A 92 6.81 18.63 -15.31
C MET A 92 6.95 19.16 -13.87
N ILE A 93 7.99 19.94 -13.58
CA ILE A 93 8.17 20.62 -12.28
C ILE A 93 7.02 21.59 -11.99
N ALA A 94 6.54 22.31 -13.01
CA ALA A 94 5.42 23.23 -12.87
C ALA A 94 4.10 22.51 -12.58
N VAL A 95 3.80 21.44 -13.33
CA VAL A 95 2.59 20.62 -13.13
C VAL A 95 2.59 20.02 -11.73
N ALA A 96 3.70 19.44 -11.28
CA ALA A 96 3.83 18.86 -9.94
C ALA A 96 3.76 19.89 -8.79
N GLY A 97 3.75 21.19 -9.09
CA GLY A 97 3.57 22.25 -8.10
C GLY A 97 4.72 22.41 -7.08
N ILE A 98 5.91 21.87 -7.37
CA ILE A 98 7.03 21.83 -6.40
C ILE A 98 7.96 23.05 -6.47
N GLU A 99 7.74 24.00 -7.38
CA GLU A 99 8.63 25.14 -7.64
C GLU A 99 9.04 25.92 -6.37
N GLN A 100 8.07 26.23 -5.51
CA GLN A 100 8.33 26.98 -4.27
C GLN A 100 9.17 26.17 -3.27
N SER A 101 8.96 24.85 -3.23
CA SER A 101 9.74 23.96 -2.37
C SER A 101 11.19 23.87 -2.84
N LEU A 102 11.42 23.88 -4.16
CA LEU A 102 12.75 23.90 -4.73
C LEU A 102 13.53 25.16 -4.38
N MET A 103 12.87 26.31 -4.19
CA MET A 103 13.55 27.57 -3.84
C MET A 103 14.06 27.65 -2.39
N THR A 104 13.60 26.77 -1.50
CA THR A 104 13.81 26.94 -0.05
C THR A 104 14.92 26.05 0.51
N ASP A 105 15.10 24.86 -0.06
CA ASP A 105 15.97 23.81 0.46
C ASP A 105 17.09 23.43 -0.52
N ARG A 106 18.02 22.59 -0.06
CA ARG A 106 19.19 22.16 -0.85
C ARG A 106 18.94 20.79 -1.47
N PHE A 107 19.11 20.67 -2.78
CA PHE A 107 18.88 19.41 -3.50
C PHE A 107 19.99 19.07 -4.49
N THR A 108 20.11 17.80 -4.81
CA THR A 108 20.79 17.34 -6.03
C THR A 108 19.75 16.86 -7.04
N PHE A 109 19.77 17.44 -8.23
CA PHE A 109 18.88 17.12 -9.34
C PHE A 109 19.60 16.34 -10.43
N PHE A 110 18.93 15.36 -10.99
CA PHE A 110 19.26 14.78 -12.28
C PHE A 110 18.21 15.29 -13.27
N ALA A 111 18.58 16.19 -14.18
CA ALA A 111 17.66 16.84 -15.10
C ALA A 111 17.78 16.20 -16.48
N PRO A 112 16.79 15.41 -16.93
CA PRO A 112 16.80 14.82 -18.27
C PRO A 112 16.57 15.90 -19.33
N THR A 113 17.24 15.73 -20.45
CA THR A 113 17.06 16.62 -21.62
C THR A 113 15.71 16.40 -22.31
N ASP A 114 15.29 17.37 -23.12
CA ASP A 114 14.11 17.24 -23.98
C ASP A 114 14.27 16.10 -25.00
N GLU A 115 15.51 15.75 -25.37
CA GLU A 115 15.83 14.57 -26.18
C GLU A 115 15.54 13.28 -25.41
N ALA A 116 15.92 13.21 -24.13
CA ALA A 116 15.57 12.10 -23.23
C ALA A 116 14.05 11.85 -23.17
N PHE A 117 13.27 12.93 -23.07
CA PHE A 117 11.81 12.81 -23.08
C PHE A 117 11.27 12.44 -24.47
N ALA A 118 11.94 12.85 -25.55
CA ALA A 118 11.52 12.50 -26.91
C ALA A 118 11.62 10.99 -27.21
N GLU A 119 12.45 10.26 -26.45
CA GLU A 119 12.53 8.79 -26.49
C GLU A 119 11.31 8.10 -25.87
N LEU A 120 10.56 8.80 -25.01
CA LEU A 120 9.32 8.29 -24.43
C LEU A 120 8.16 8.36 -25.43
N ASP A 121 7.28 7.36 -25.37
CA ASP A 121 6.07 7.34 -26.16
C ASP A 121 5.15 8.54 -25.84
N GLN A 122 4.25 8.85 -26.78
CA GLN A 122 3.40 10.03 -26.67
C GLN A 122 2.42 9.93 -25.50
N GLU A 123 1.91 8.74 -25.19
CA GLU A 123 0.96 8.53 -24.09
C GLU A 123 1.63 8.77 -22.74
N THR A 124 2.85 8.25 -22.56
CA THR A 124 3.66 8.47 -21.36
C THR A 124 4.00 9.94 -21.16
N ARG A 125 4.41 10.65 -22.22
CA ARG A 125 4.68 12.10 -22.15
C ARG A 125 3.45 12.91 -21.79
N ASP A 126 2.31 12.62 -22.42
CA ASP A 126 1.05 13.31 -22.14
C ASP A 126 0.59 13.03 -20.70
N ALA A 127 0.78 11.79 -20.22
CA ALA A 127 0.44 11.40 -18.87
C ALA A 127 1.29 12.13 -17.80
N LEU A 128 2.59 12.30 -18.05
CA LEU A 128 3.51 13.05 -17.18
C LEU A 128 3.16 14.55 -17.06
N LEU A 129 2.45 15.11 -18.04
CA LEU A 129 2.03 16.52 -18.03
C LEU A 129 0.54 16.72 -17.67
N SER A 130 -0.26 15.64 -17.59
CA SER A 130 -1.70 15.72 -17.35
C SER A 130 -2.15 15.51 -15.89
N SER A 131 -1.34 14.85 -15.05
CA SER A 131 -1.74 14.48 -13.69
C SER A 131 -0.57 14.43 -12.71
N ASP A 132 -0.79 15.01 -11.54
CA ASP A 132 0.11 14.97 -10.38
C ASP A 132 0.45 13.54 -9.96
N GLN A 133 -0.48 12.59 -10.15
CA GLN A 133 -0.33 11.20 -9.71
C GLN A 133 0.78 10.43 -10.45
N ARG A 134 1.24 10.93 -11.61
CA ARG A 134 2.37 10.35 -12.36
C ARG A 134 3.60 11.28 -12.38
N ALA A 135 3.40 12.59 -12.43
CA ALA A 135 4.49 13.57 -12.41
C ALA A 135 5.29 13.52 -11.10
N ILE A 136 4.60 13.36 -9.95
CA ILE A 136 5.26 13.32 -8.64
C ILE A 136 6.16 12.09 -8.48
N PRO A 137 5.69 10.85 -8.70
CA PRO A 137 6.56 9.68 -8.60
C PRO A 137 7.74 9.72 -9.58
N ALA A 138 7.50 10.19 -10.81
CA ALA A 138 8.53 10.41 -11.84
C ALA A 138 9.64 11.37 -11.38
N LEU A 139 9.27 12.49 -10.76
CA LEU A 139 10.23 13.48 -10.26
C LEU A 139 11.04 12.96 -9.06
N ARG A 140 10.51 12.03 -8.26
CA ARG A 140 11.24 11.46 -7.10
C ARG A 140 12.49 10.69 -7.51
N ALA A 141 12.49 10.03 -8.67
CA ALA A 141 13.67 9.35 -9.20
C ALA A 141 14.80 10.32 -9.63
N HIS A 142 14.51 11.62 -9.71
CA HIS A 142 15.42 12.64 -10.22
C HIS A 142 15.93 13.61 -9.16
N VAL A 143 15.58 13.41 -7.88
CA VAL A 143 15.93 14.35 -6.80
C VAL A 143 16.33 13.65 -5.50
N THR A 144 17.34 14.21 -4.82
CA THR A 144 17.73 13.82 -3.46
C THR A 144 17.98 15.03 -2.56
N ILE A 145 17.79 14.86 -1.24
CA ILE A 145 17.79 15.91 -0.19
C ILE A 145 19.21 16.33 0.20
N ASP A 146 20.22 15.58 -0.24
CA ASP A 146 21.62 15.89 0.04
C ASP A 146 22.35 16.43 -1.18
N LEU A 147 23.50 17.06 -0.94
CA LEU A 147 24.32 17.65 -1.98
C LEU A 147 25.47 16.73 -2.34
N PHE A 148 25.36 16.15 -3.52
CA PHE A 148 26.39 15.28 -4.04
C PHE A 148 26.91 15.80 -5.36
N MET A 149 28.22 15.93 -5.44
CA MET A 149 28.90 16.01 -6.73
C MET A 149 28.93 14.60 -7.35
N ILE A 150 29.08 14.51 -8.66
CA ILE A 150 28.99 13.21 -9.34
C ILE A 150 30.11 12.26 -8.91
N GLU A 151 31.28 12.80 -8.56
CA GLU A 151 32.43 12.04 -8.07
C GLU A 151 32.15 11.42 -6.71
N ASP A 152 31.45 12.14 -5.83
CA ASP A 152 31.05 11.62 -4.52
C ASP A 152 30.08 10.44 -4.71
N LEU A 153 29.09 10.59 -5.60
CA LEU A 153 28.11 9.54 -5.92
C LEU A 153 28.75 8.31 -6.55
N ALA A 154 29.73 8.49 -7.42
CA ALA A 154 30.47 7.39 -8.02
C ALA A 154 31.31 6.61 -6.99
N GLU A 155 31.82 7.28 -5.95
CA GLU A 155 32.48 6.62 -4.82
C GLU A 155 31.48 5.84 -3.95
N PHE A 156 30.27 6.38 -3.75
CA PHE A 156 29.19 5.65 -3.05
C PHE A 156 28.63 4.48 -3.86
N GLY A 157 28.68 4.57 -5.19
CA GLY A 157 28.18 3.55 -6.13
C GLY A 157 26.67 3.57 -6.34
N PHE A 158 25.94 4.46 -5.66
CA PHE A 158 24.50 4.65 -5.84
C PHE A 158 24.04 6.04 -5.40
N VAL A 159 22.86 6.46 -5.87
CA VAL A 159 22.16 7.67 -5.44
C VAL A 159 21.12 7.30 -4.38
N PRO A 160 21.16 7.91 -3.18
CA PRO A 160 20.09 7.78 -2.20
C PRO A 160 18.90 8.65 -2.64
N VAL A 161 18.06 8.09 -3.50
CA VAL A 161 16.80 8.71 -3.93
C VAL A 161 15.67 8.35 -2.97
N ALA A 162 14.58 9.10 -3.03
CA ALA A 162 13.38 8.91 -2.21
C ALA A 162 12.42 7.84 -2.73
N THR A 163 12.92 6.91 -3.54
CA THR A 163 12.19 5.75 -4.03
C THR A 163 12.71 4.49 -3.33
N PRO A 164 11.94 3.40 -3.24
CA PRO A 164 12.40 2.15 -2.64
C PRO A 164 13.61 1.50 -3.34
N ALA A 165 13.91 1.91 -4.57
CA ALA A 165 15.06 1.47 -5.34
C ALA A 165 16.19 2.52 -5.30
N GLU A 166 17.40 2.10 -4.92
CA GLU A 166 18.63 2.89 -5.08
C GLU A 166 19.03 2.96 -6.56
N LEU A 167 19.48 4.12 -7.04
CA LEU A 167 19.94 4.25 -8.44
C LEU A 167 21.43 3.97 -8.51
N PRO A 168 21.90 2.94 -9.24
CA PRO A 168 23.32 2.63 -9.33
C PRO A 168 24.08 3.74 -10.04
N VAL A 169 25.29 4.04 -9.57
CA VAL A 169 26.19 5.02 -10.18
C VAL A 169 27.46 4.31 -10.60
N THR A 170 27.83 4.44 -11.87
CA THR A 170 29.05 3.85 -12.42
C THR A 170 29.87 4.90 -13.14
N GLU A 171 31.19 4.69 -13.16
CA GLU A 171 32.12 5.47 -13.96
C GLU A 171 32.77 4.54 -14.99
N GLU A 172 32.58 4.83 -16.28
CA GLU A 172 33.21 4.10 -17.37
C GLU A 172 34.02 5.07 -18.23
N ASN A 173 35.33 4.83 -18.34
CA ASN A 173 36.25 5.62 -19.18
C ASN A 173 36.22 7.15 -18.91
N GLY A 174 35.85 7.57 -17.69
CA GLY A 174 35.73 8.99 -17.31
C GLY A 174 34.37 9.63 -17.61
N THR A 175 33.40 8.83 -18.06
CA THR A 175 31.99 9.21 -18.18
C THR A 175 31.21 8.60 -17.02
N PHE A 176 30.34 9.40 -16.39
CA PHE A 176 29.50 8.94 -15.29
C PHE A 176 28.13 8.52 -15.79
N PHE A 177 27.59 7.47 -15.19
CA PHE A 177 26.25 6.96 -15.48
C PHE A 177 25.45 6.83 -14.20
N VAL A 178 24.17 7.22 -14.26
CA VAL A 178 23.22 7.09 -13.16
C VAL A 178 22.03 6.28 -13.65
N ALA A 179 21.83 5.08 -13.09
CA ALA A 179 20.83 4.12 -13.55
C ALA A 179 20.89 3.85 -15.08
N GLY A 180 22.09 3.90 -15.66
CA GLY A 180 22.31 3.71 -17.10
C GLY A 180 22.19 4.98 -17.95
N ALA A 181 21.73 6.10 -17.40
CA ALA A 181 21.72 7.40 -18.08
C ALA A 181 23.10 8.05 -18.02
N GLU A 182 23.63 8.50 -19.15
CA GLU A 182 24.87 9.26 -19.23
C GLU A 182 24.68 10.64 -18.59
N VAL A 183 25.61 11.01 -17.70
CA VAL A 183 25.68 12.36 -17.15
C VAL A 183 26.41 13.26 -18.16
N LEU A 184 25.62 13.92 -19.01
CA LEU A 184 26.09 14.83 -20.05
C LEU A 184 26.84 16.04 -19.48
N GLU A 185 26.29 16.63 -18.41
CA GLU A 185 26.90 17.77 -17.74
C GLU A 185 26.79 17.61 -16.21
N PRO A 186 27.88 17.19 -15.55
CA PRO A 186 27.88 17.06 -14.09
C PRO A 186 28.13 18.40 -13.38
N ASN A 187 27.76 18.43 -12.10
CA ASN A 187 28.22 19.41 -11.11
C ASN A 187 27.82 20.87 -11.40
N LEU A 188 26.65 21.12 -12.00
CA LEU A 188 26.13 22.48 -12.19
C LEU A 188 25.69 23.04 -10.83
N ARG A 189 26.49 23.94 -10.28
CA ARG A 189 26.25 24.51 -8.94
C ARG A 189 25.16 25.57 -9.00
N ALA A 190 24.20 25.45 -8.09
CA ALA A 190 23.15 26.43 -7.84
C ALA A 190 23.27 26.99 -6.41
N SER A 191 22.63 28.14 -6.15
CA SER A 191 22.56 28.75 -4.82
C SER A 191 21.86 27.85 -3.78
N ASN A 192 20.93 27.02 -4.24
CA ASN A 192 20.12 26.07 -3.49
C ASN A 192 20.37 24.62 -3.91
N GLY A 193 21.49 24.27 -4.56
CA GLY A 193 21.73 22.87 -4.91
C GLY A 193 22.80 22.56 -5.94
N VAL A 194 22.72 21.35 -6.49
CA VAL A 194 23.51 20.88 -7.62
C VAL A 194 22.56 20.28 -8.66
N VAL A 195 22.83 20.51 -9.93
CA VAL A 195 22.12 19.88 -11.06
C VAL A 195 23.13 19.08 -11.89
N HIS A 196 22.77 17.86 -12.24
CA HIS A 196 23.46 17.01 -13.20
C HIS A 196 22.53 16.83 -14.39
N ILE A 197 22.97 17.17 -15.60
CA ILE A 197 22.17 16.94 -16.81
C ILE A 197 22.39 15.52 -17.28
N VAL A 198 21.29 14.81 -17.55
CA VAL A 198 21.32 13.41 -17.99
C VAL A 198 20.65 13.23 -19.35
N ASP A 199 21.11 12.24 -20.12
CA ASP A 199 20.62 11.95 -21.46
C ASP A 199 19.34 11.10 -21.49
N SER A 200 18.96 10.51 -20.36
CA SER A 200 17.82 9.61 -20.25
C SER A 200 16.96 9.94 -19.03
N PHE A 201 15.67 9.59 -19.12
CA PHE A 201 14.71 9.75 -18.05
C PHE A 201 14.88 8.62 -17.02
N LEU A 202 15.25 8.96 -15.78
CA LEU A 202 15.50 8.02 -14.70
C LEU A 202 14.17 7.43 -14.17
N GLY A 203 14.14 6.11 -13.94
CA GLY A 203 13.00 5.45 -13.30
C GLY A 203 11.97 4.85 -14.26
N THR A 204 12.17 4.93 -15.57
CA THR A 204 11.61 3.96 -16.52
C THR A 204 12.74 3.01 -16.87
N GLY A 205 12.61 1.70 -16.69
CA GLY A 205 13.64 0.71 -16.99
C GLY A 205 13.97 0.59 -18.50
N VAL A 206 14.41 1.67 -19.12
CA VAL A 206 14.75 1.80 -20.54
C VAL A 206 16.26 2.01 -20.61
N THR A 207 17.02 0.91 -20.54
CA THR A 207 18.40 0.91 -20.98
C THR A 207 18.41 0.97 -22.50
N GLY A 208 19.12 1.95 -23.07
CA GLY A 208 19.19 2.25 -24.49
C GLY A 208 19.79 1.15 -25.37
N GLU A 209 18.99 0.15 -25.70
CA GLU A 209 19.19 -0.70 -26.88
C GLU A 209 18.06 -0.44 -27.88
N THR A 210 18.42 0.00 -29.08
CA THR A 210 17.55 0.24 -30.25
C THR A 210 16.32 -0.70 -30.30
N PRO A 211 15.06 -0.21 -30.36
CA PRO A 211 13.88 -1.06 -30.42
C PRO A 211 13.82 -1.86 -31.74
N GLY A 212 14.38 -3.07 -31.73
CA GLY A 212 13.69 -4.17 -32.38
C GLY A 212 12.32 -4.28 -31.72
N GLU A 213 11.27 -4.53 -32.53
CA GLU A 213 9.91 -4.74 -32.05
C GLU A 213 9.91 -5.47 -30.70
N PRO A 214 9.29 -4.89 -29.64
CA PRO A 214 9.43 -5.42 -28.30
C PRO A 214 9.08 -6.91 -28.36
N PRO A 215 9.99 -7.80 -27.94
CA PRO A 215 9.58 -9.17 -27.74
C PRO A 215 8.39 -9.10 -26.76
N PRO A 216 7.31 -9.85 -27.03
CA PRO A 216 6.17 -9.91 -26.10
C PRO A 216 6.72 -10.13 -24.69
N PRO A 217 6.12 -9.50 -23.65
CA PRO A 217 6.65 -9.53 -22.29
C PRO A 217 7.12 -10.94 -21.97
N GLU A 218 8.43 -11.10 -21.73
CA GLU A 218 8.94 -12.43 -21.39
C GLU A 218 8.19 -12.87 -20.14
N PRO A 219 7.63 -14.11 -20.15
CA PRO A 219 6.99 -14.65 -18.96
C PRO A 219 7.97 -14.53 -17.78
N PRO A 220 7.46 -14.33 -16.54
CA PRO A 220 8.32 -14.18 -15.38
C PRO A 220 9.40 -15.25 -15.38
N SER A 221 10.65 -14.85 -15.15
CA SER A 221 11.76 -15.81 -15.05
C SER A 221 11.38 -16.88 -14.03
N PRO A 222 11.62 -18.18 -14.28
CA PRO A 222 11.25 -19.28 -13.38
C PRO A 222 11.92 -19.19 -12.00
N ASP A 223 12.78 -18.20 -11.76
CA ASP A 223 13.41 -17.89 -10.47
C ASP A 223 12.70 -16.78 -9.67
N THR A 224 11.62 -16.16 -10.19
CA THR A 224 10.87 -15.09 -9.50
C THR A 224 9.87 -15.69 -8.51
N PRO A 225 9.90 -15.33 -7.21
CA PRO A 225 8.94 -15.88 -6.26
C PRO A 225 7.51 -15.39 -6.54
N VAL A 226 6.52 -16.24 -6.30
CA VAL A 226 5.09 -15.95 -6.49
C VAL A 226 4.66 -14.70 -5.74
N SER A 227 5.20 -14.47 -4.54
CA SER A 227 4.92 -13.26 -3.75
C SER A 227 5.35 -11.96 -4.45
N GLN A 228 6.45 -11.99 -5.19
CA GLN A 228 6.91 -10.86 -5.99
C GLN A 228 6.03 -10.66 -7.22
N ILE A 229 5.68 -11.76 -7.91
CA ILE A 229 4.77 -11.69 -9.07
C ILE A 229 3.42 -11.07 -8.68
N ILE A 230 2.85 -11.46 -7.52
CA ILE A 230 1.62 -10.86 -6.98
C ILE A 230 1.81 -9.37 -6.68
N SER A 231 2.97 -8.99 -6.13
CA SER A 231 3.26 -7.61 -5.75
C SER A 231 3.43 -6.67 -6.95
N ASP A 232 3.97 -7.17 -8.06
CA ASP A 232 4.26 -6.37 -9.26
C ASP A 232 3.02 -6.17 -10.16
N ARG A 233 1.92 -6.92 -9.91
CA ARG A 233 0.71 -6.89 -10.72
C ARG A 233 -0.33 -5.87 -10.24
N ALA A 234 -0.66 -4.92 -11.12
CA ALA A 234 -1.62 -3.84 -10.84
C ALA A 234 -3.07 -4.31 -10.63
N ASP A 235 -3.44 -5.47 -11.15
CA ASP A 235 -4.76 -6.08 -11.00
C ASP A 235 -4.88 -7.02 -9.79
N LEU A 236 -3.79 -7.22 -9.03
CA LEU A 236 -3.77 -8.04 -7.81
C LEU A 236 -3.58 -7.20 -6.53
N THR A 237 -3.72 -5.87 -6.61
CA THR A 237 -3.49 -4.97 -5.47
C THR A 237 -4.39 -5.26 -4.26
N THR A 238 -5.65 -5.65 -4.48
CA THR A 238 -6.57 -6.01 -3.38
C THR A 238 -6.16 -7.33 -2.72
N LEU A 239 -5.71 -8.31 -3.52
CA LEU A 239 -5.18 -9.57 -3.00
C LEU A 239 -3.90 -9.34 -2.18
N LEU A 240 -3.00 -8.47 -2.66
CA LEU A 240 -1.79 -8.10 -1.92
C LEU A 240 -2.12 -7.44 -0.58
N ALA A 241 -3.11 -6.53 -0.55
CA ALA A 241 -3.59 -5.92 0.69
C ALA A 241 -4.16 -6.97 1.66
N ALA A 242 -4.95 -7.91 1.15
CA ALA A 242 -5.51 -9.01 1.92
C ALA A 242 -4.42 -9.94 2.52
N LEU A 243 -3.41 -10.31 1.72
CA LEU A 243 -2.27 -11.12 2.19
C LEU A 243 -1.47 -10.40 3.28
N ARG A 244 -1.28 -9.08 3.16
CA ARG A 244 -0.61 -8.29 4.21
C ARG A 244 -1.44 -8.19 5.49
N ALA A 245 -2.76 -7.99 5.38
CA ALA A 245 -3.66 -7.89 6.52
C ALA A 245 -3.87 -9.23 7.25
N SER A 246 -3.78 -10.36 6.52
CA SER A 246 -3.84 -11.68 7.15
C SER A 246 -2.67 -11.90 8.10
N GLY A 247 -1.50 -11.33 7.80
CA GLY A 247 -0.27 -11.51 8.59
C GLY A 247 0.21 -12.95 8.64
N ASP A 248 -0.33 -13.82 7.77
CA ASP A 248 -0.03 -15.25 7.73
C ASP A 248 0.87 -15.55 6.54
N GLU A 249 2.18 -15.54 6.80
CA GLU A 249 3.20 -15.85 5.79
C GLU A 249 3.11 -17.31 5.32
N SER A 250 2.49 -18.20 6.11
CA SER A 250 2.33 -19.62 5.75
C SER A 250 1.37 -19.87 4.59
N LEU A 251 0.52 -18.87 4.27
CA LEU A 251 -0.38 -18.94 3.11
C LEU A 251 0.38 -19.07 1.79
N LEU A 252 1.59 -18.51 1.70
CA LEU A 252 2.46 -18.57 0.53
C LEU A 252 3.74 -19.35 0.82
N GLU A 253 3.74 -20.21 1.83
CA GLU A 253 4.91 -21.06 2.13
C GLU A 253 4.97 -22.26 1.19
N ALA A 254 6.08 -22.32 0.44
CA ALA A 254 6.37 -23.42 -0.46
C ALA A 254 6.72 -24.69 0.33
N GLY A 255 5.92 -25.75 0.15
CA GLY A 255 6.40 -27.11 0.38
C GLY A 255 7.46 -27.51 -0.66
N GLU A 256 8.15 -28.63 -0.47
CA GLU A 256 9.14 -29.14 -1.44
C GLU A 256 8.56 -29.37 -2.85
N GLU A 257 7.23 -29.50 -2.96
CA GLU A 257 6.49 -29.73 -4.21
C GLU A 257 5.90 -28.44 -4.82
N GLY A 258 6.17 -27.27 -4.22
CA GLY A 258 5.59 -25.97 -4.59
C GLY A 258 4.10 -25.85 -4.26
N PHE A 259 3.46 -24.79 -4.73
CA PHE A 259 2.03 -24.53 -4.53
C PHE A 259 1.38 -23.88 -5.75
N THR A 260 0.06 -23.81 -5.75
CA THR A 260 -0.74 -23.14 -6.78
C THR A 260 -1.67 -22.13 -6.12
N VAL A 261 -1.67 -20.89 -6.59
CA VAL A 261 -2.56 -19.81 -6.12
C VAL A 261 -3.60 -19.52 -7.18
N PHE A 262 -4.86 -19.64 -6.82
CA PHE A 262 -5.98 -19.09 -7.60
C PHE A 262 -6.18 -17.65 -7.16
N ALA A 263 -5.53 -16.69 -7.83
CA ALA A 263 -5.47 -15.29 -7.43
C ALA A 263 -6.68 -14.49 -7.92
N PRO A 264 -7.61 -14.05 -7.06
CA PRO A 264 -8.70 -13.18 -7.47
C PRO A 264 -8.17 -11.80 -7.83
N ASN A 265 -8.56 -11.29 -9.00
CA ASN A 265 -8.20 -9.93 -9.42
C ASN A 265 -9.04 -8.87 -8.70
N ASN A 266 -8.70 -7.60 -8.89
CA ASN A 266 -9.41 -6.47 -8.27
C ASN A 266 -10.91 -6.46 -8.62
N GLU A 267 -11.28 -6.85 -9.85
CA GLU A 267 -12.67 -6.96 -10.28
C GLU A 267 -13.42 -8.07 -9.53
N ALA A 268 -12.75 -9.19 -9.25
CA ALA A 268 -13.31 -10.30 -8.48
C ALA A 268 -13.70 -9.87 -7.06
N PHE A 269 -12.85 -9.06 -6.39
CA PHE A 269 -13.18 -8.49 -5.09
C PHE A 269 -14.33 -7.47 -5.17
N ALA A 270 -14.41 -6.71 -6.27
CA ALA A 270 -15.50 -5.75 -6.49
C ALA A 270 -16.88 -6.41 -6.72
N LEU A 271 -16.92 -7.72 -7.02
CA LEU A 271 -18.16 -8.50 -7.09
C LEU A 271 -18.71 -8.90 -5.71
N LEU A 272 -17.90 -8.77 -4.64
CA LEU A 272 -18.40 -8.99 -3.28
C LEU A 272 -19.34 -7.84 -2.86
N PRO A 273 -20.26 -8.07 -1.91
CA PRO A 273 -21.06 -7.00 -1.32
C PRO A 273 -20.19 -5.82 -0.90
N ALA A 274 -20.62 -4.58 -1.16
CA ALA A 274 -19.89 -3.40 -0.74
C ALA A 274 -19.59 -3.45 0.78
N GLY A 275 -18.36 -3.12 1.19
CA GLY A 275 -17.91 -3.26 2.57
C GLY A 275 -17.27 -4.60 2.91
N SER A 276 -17.38 -5.62 2.04
CA SER A 276 -16.88 -6.96 2.36
C SER A 276 -15.38 -6.98 2.52
N VAL A 277 -14.65 -6.26 1.67
CA VAL A 277 -13.18 -6.19 1.75
C VAL A 277 -12.77 -5.52 3.05
N GLU A 278 -13.37 -4.38 3.39
CA GLU A 278 -13.09 -3.63 4.61
C GLU A 278 -13.32 -4.48 5.86
N VAL A 279 -14.45 -5.20 5.91
CA VAL A 279 -14.78 -6.07 7.05
C VAL A 279 -13.87 -7.31 7.10
N LEU A 280 -13.51 -7.88 5.95
CA LEU A 280 -12.57 -9.01 5.87
C LEU A 280 -11.17 -8.63 6.36
N LEU A 281 -10.65 -7.47 5.96
CA LEU A 281 -9.33 -6.98 6.36
C LEU A 281 -9.20 -6.80 7.89
N GLU A 282 -10.29 -6.45 8.56
CA GLU A 282 -10.34 -6.33 10.03
C GLU A 282 -10.63 -7.66 10.74
N THR A 283 -10.98 -8.71 10.00
CA THR A 283 -11.34 -10.03 10.57
C THR A 283 -10.30 -11.09 10.20
N GLN A 284 -9.10 -10.98 10.76
CA GLN A 284 -7.95 -11.84 10.43
C GLN A 284 -8.26 -13.35 10.38
N PRO A 285 -8.95 -13.98 11.35
CA PRO A 285 -9.23 -15.42 11.28
C PRO A 285 -10.07 -15.82 10.06
N LYS A 286 -11.07 -15.00 9.70
CA LYS A 286 -11.90 -15.21 8.51
C LYS A 286 -11.14 -14.94 7.22
N LEU A 287 -10.25 -13.95 7.24
CA LEU A 287 -9.39 -13.64 6.11
C LEU A 287 -8.40 -14.78 5.80
N VAL A 288 -7.77 -15.35 6.83
CA VAL A 288 -6.88 -16.51 6.68
C VAL A 288 -7.64 -17.73 6.16
N GLU A 289 -8.85 -18.00 6.69
CA GLU A 289 -9.73 -19.08 6.20
C GLU A 289 -10.06 -18.91 4.70
N LEU A 290 -10.39 -17.68 4.30
CA LEU A 290 -10.70 -17.32 2.92
C LEU A 290 -9.49 -17.44 1.99
N LEU A 291 -8.35 -16.85 2.37
CA LEU A 291 -7.13 -16.88 1.54
C LEU A 291 -6.58 -18.29 1.43
N GLY A 292 -6.66 -19.10 2.49
CA GLY A 292 -6.27 -20.51 2.44
C GLY A 292 -7.10 -21.35 1.47
N PHE A 293 -8.33 -20.92 1.14
CA PHE A 293 -9.14 -21.58 0.11
C PHE A 293 -8.67 -21.31 -1.32
N HIS A 294 -7.86 -20.26 -1.52
CA HIS A 294 -7.30 -19.90 -2.80
C HIS A 294 -5.96 -20.58 -3.08
N VAL A 295 -5.40 -21.31 -2.12
CA VAL A 295 -4.09 -21.93 -2.23
C VAL A 295 -4.23 -23.44 -2.19
N VAL A 296 -3.57 -24.13 -3.11
CA VAL A 296 -3.51 -25.59 -3.21
C VAL A 296 -2.06 -26.05 -3.19
N SER A 297 -1.77 -27.16 -2.53
CA SER A 297 -0.43 -27.75 -2.51
C SER A 297 -0.07 -28.39 -3.86
N GLY A 298 1.19 -28.22 -4.26
CA GLY A 298 1.71 -28.72 -5.53
C GLY A 298 1.55 -27.71 -6.67
N ARG A 299 2.42 -27.85 -7.68
CA ARG A 299 2.36 -27.08 -8.93
C ARG A 299 1.33 -27.72 -9.86
N VAL A 300 0.22 -27.02 -10.09
CA VAL A 300 -0.89 -27.47 -10.93
C VAL A 300 -1.04 -26.46 -12.06
N THR A 301 -0.68 -26.85 -13.28
CA THR A 301 -0.90 -26.04 -14.48
C THR A 301 -2.30 -26.27 -15.04
N SER A 302 -2.77 -25.43 -15.95
CA SER A 302 -4.04 -25.59 -16.65
C SER A 302 -4.12 -26.93 -17.40
N ALA A 303 -2.99 -27.47 -17.85
CA ALA A 303 -2.89 -28.76 -18.51
C ALA A 303 -3.04 -29.96 -17.56
N ASP A 304 -2.77 -29.76 -16.26
CA ASP A 304 -2.95 -30.78 -15.22
C ASP A 304 -4.39 -30.83 -14.70
N LEU A 305 -5.19 -29.79 -14.99
CA LEU A 305 -6.58 -29.69 -14.57
C LEU A 305 -7.48 -30.61 -15.41
N THR A 306 -8.34 -31.35 -14.74
CA THR A 306 -9.32 -32.24 -15.38
C THR A 306 -10.74 -31.93 -14.91
N ASP A 307 -11.72 -32.16 -15.80
CA ASP A 307 -13.13 -31.89 -15.48
C ASP A 307 -13.60 -32.76 -14.31
N GLY A 308 -14.21 -32.14 -13.31
CA GLY A 308 -14.65 -32.78 -12.06
C GLY A 308 -13.52 -33.09 -11.08
N GLN A 309 -12.30 -32.60 -11.31
CA GLN A 309 -11.19 -32.75 -10.36
C GLN A 309 -11.50 -32.01 -9.06
N VAL A 310 -11.12 -32.64 -7.94
CA VAL A 310 -11.18 -32.04 -6.62
C VAL A 310 -9.75 -31.79 -6.15
N LEU A 311 -9.44 -30.52 -5.87
CA LEU A 311 -8.19 -30.06 -5.30
C LEU A 311 -8.37 -29.86 -3.80
N VAL A 312 -7.41 -30.29 -2.99
CA VAL A 312 -7.42 -30.02 -1.55
C VAL A 312 -6.68 -28.72 -1.31
N THR A 313 -7.39 -27.73 -0.76
CA THR A 313 -6.84 -26.40 -0.47
C THR A 313 -6.06 -26.39 0.84
N SER A 314 -5.27 -25.33 1.10
CA SER A 314 -4.45 -25.23 2.30
C SER A 314 -5.26 -25.11 3.59
N ASN A 315 -6.51 -24.62 3.51
CA ASN A 315 -7.45 -24.65 4.63
C ASN A 315 -8.12 -26.03 4.85
N GLY A 316 -7.84 -27.02 3.99
CA GLY A 316 -8.34 -28.38 4.06
C GLY A 316 -9.69 -28.63 3.38
N ALA A 317 -10.31 -27.60 2.79
CA ALA A 317 -11.55 -27.74 2.04
C ALA A 317 -11.33 -28.17 0.59
N ASP A 318 -12.35 -28.82 0.02
CA ASP A 318 -12.34 -29.32 -1.34
C ASP A 318 -12.72 -28.21 -2.34
N LEU A 319 -11.86 -27.98 -3.32
CA LEU A 319 -12.06 -27.04 -4.41
C LEU A 319 -12.29 -27.80 -5.71
N THR A 320 -13.48 -27.64 -6.28
CA THR A 320 -13.88 -28.39 -7.49
C THR A 320 -13.55 -27.62 -8.76
N VAL A 321 -13.00 -28.33 -9.74
CA VAL A 321 -12.70 -27.84 -11.09
C VAL A 321 -13.80 -28.31 -12.04
N ALA A 322 -14.28 -27.40 -12.89
CA ALA A 322 -15.21 -27.72 -13.97
C ALA A 322 -14.71 -27.11 -15.28
N ILE A 323 -14.70 -27.92 -16.34
CA ILE A 323 -14.20 -27.52 -17.67
C ILE A 323 -15.34 -27.57 -18.67
N GLU A 324 -15.71 -26.42 -19.22
CA GLU A 324 -16.76 -26.29 -20.23
C GLU A 324 -16.19 -25.71 -21.53
N GLY A 325 -15.92 -26.59 -22.50
CA GLY A 325 -15.26 -26.19 -23.75
C GLY A 325 -13.82 -25.77 -23.48
N ASP A 326 -13.49 -24.52 -23.82
CA ASP A 326 -12.18 -23.92 -23.57
C ASP A 326 -12.11 -23.15 -22.23
N SER A 327 -13.23 -23.07 -21.49
CA SER A 327 -13.31 -22.33 -20.23
C SER A 327 -13.08 -23.24 -19.04
N ILE A 328 -12.08 -22.92 -18.21
CA ILE A 328 -11.81 -23.60 -16.95
C ILE A 328 -12.37 -22.76 -15.80
N THR A 329 -13.17 -23.39 -14.94
CA THR A 329 -13.70 -22.77 -13.73
C THR A 329 -13.28 -23.55 -12.50
N VAL A 330 -13.01 -22.83 -11.41
CA VAL A 330 -12.54 -23.38 -10.15
C VAL A 330 -13.40 -22.75 -9.05
N GLY A 331 -14.12 -23.58 -8.28
CA GLY A 331 -15.06 -23.09 -7.26
C GLY A 331 -16.16 -22.16 -7.81
N GLY A 332 -16.44 -22.22 -9.11
CA GLY A 332 -17.40 -21.33 -9.80
C GLY A 332 -16.80 -20.02 -10.35
N ALA A 333 -15.53 -19.71 -10.06
CA ALA A 333 -14.82 -18.58 -10.66
C ALA A 333 -14.10 -19.03 -11.93
N THR A 334 -14.06 -18.17 -12.96
CA THR A 334 -13.40 -18.49 -14.24
C THR A 334 -11.92 -18.14 -14.16
N ILE A 335 -11.04 -19.01 -14.67
CA ILE A 335 -9.63 -18.65 -14.85
C ILE A 335 -9.52 -17.70 -16.04
N THR A 336 -9.12 -16.46 -15.76
CA THR A 336 -8.97 -15.37 -16.74
C THR A 336 -7.57 -15.32 -17.35
N GLU A 337 -6.56 -15.73 -16.58
CA GLU A 337 -5.18 -15.86 -16.99
C GLU A 337 -4.60 -17.08 -16.27
N ALA A 338 -3.98 -18.00 -17.01
CA ALA A 338 -3.50 -19.26 -16.49
C ALA A 338 -1.98 -19.38 -16.62
N ASP A 339 -1.40 -20.29 -15.84
CA ASP A 339 -0.01 -20.75 -15.99
C ASP A 339 1.05 -19.65 -15.81
N ILE A 340 0.82 -18.74 -14.87
CA ILE A 340 1.85 -17.77 -14.47
C ILE A 340 2.83 -18.49 -13.54
N GLU A 341 3.97 -18.91 -14.06
CA GLU A 341 4.98 -19.66 -13.32
C GLU A 341 5.82 -18.75 -12.42
N GLY A 342 5.97 -19.15 -11.15
CA GLY A 342 6.96 -18.59 -10.22
C GLY A 342 7.95 -19.66 -9.72
N ALA A 343 8.98 -19.24 -9.00
CA ALA A 343 10.02 -20.12 -8.45
C ALA A 343 9.45 -21.22 -7.56
N ASP A 344 8.47 -20.85 -6.76
CA ASP A 344 7.87 -21.63 -5.69
C ASP A 344 6.46 -22.15 -6.03
N GLY A 345 5.86 -21.70 -7.14
CA GLY A 345 4.51 -22.12 -7.48
C GLY A 345 3.99 -21.69 -8.84
N VAL A 346 2.68 -21.83 -9.03
CA VAL A 346 1.92 -21.41 -10.22
C VAL A 346 0.78 -20.51 -9.79
N ILE A 347 0.51 -19.44 -10.53
CA ILE A 347 -0.63 -18.55 -10.30
C ILE A 347 -1.64 -18.70 -11.44
N HIS A 348 -2.91 -18.82 -11.10
CA HIS A 348 -4.05 -18.71 -12.01
C HIS A 348 -4.91 -17.53 -11.57
N ILE A 349 -5.06 -16.51 -12.40
CA ILE A 349 -5.90 -15.35 -12.07
C ILE A 349 -7.37 -15.72 -12.29
N VAL A 350 -8.20 -15.54 -11.28
CA VAL A 350 -9.62 -15.91 -11.30
C VAL A 350 -10.54 -14.69 -11.25
N SER A 351 -11.69 -14.81 -11.93
CA SER A 351 -12.70 -13.75 -12.05
C SER A 351 -13.59 -13.56 -10.82
N GLY A 352 -13.38 -14.34 -9.75
CA GLY A 352 -14.24 -14.37 -8.58
C GLY A 352 -13.46 -14.80 -7.34
N VAL A 353 -13.81 -14.23 -6.19
CA VAL A 353 -13.27 -14.66 -4.90
C VAL A 353 -13.88 -16.04 -4.56
N LEU A 354 -13.01 -17.04 -4.37
CA LEU A 354 -13.39 -18.38 -3.97
C LEU A 354 -13.85 -18.37 -2.52
N LEU A 355 -15.12 -18.71 -2.30
CA LEU A 355 -15.71 -18.80 -0.96
C LEU A 355 -15.81 -20.28 -0.56
N PRO A 356 -15.24 -20.70 0.59
CA PRO A 356 -15.44 -22.05 1.09
C PRO A 356 -16.93 -22.40 1.24
N PRO A 357 -17.31 -23.68 1.06
CA PRO A 357 -18.66 -24.13 1.38
C PRO A 357 -18.89 -23.92 2.89
N GLU A 358 -19.91 -23.14 3.24
CA GLU A 358 -20.23 -22.66 4.61
C GLU A 358 -19.52 -21.37 5.05
N PHE A 359 -18.72 -20.73 4.19
CA PHE A 359 -18.15 -19.43 4.51
C PHE A 359 -19.23 -18.34 4.51
N GLU A 360 -19.49 -17.76 5.67
CA GLU A 360 -20.22 -16.50 5.82
C GLU A 360 -19.21 -15.34 5.91
N LEU A 361 -19.45 -14.30 5.12
CA LEU A 361 -18.72 -13.04 5.24
C LEU A 361 -18.88 -12.51 6.67
N PRO A 362 -17.81 -11.94 7.26
CA PRO A 362 -17.90 -11.35 8.58
C PRO A 362 -18.95 -10.26 8.64
N THR A 363 -19.54 -10.08 9.80
CA THR A 363 -20.43 -8.97 10.11
C THR A 363 -19.63 -7.74 10.52
N ILE A 364 -20.25 -6.55 10.44
CA ILE A 364 -19.61 -5.33 10.98
C ILE A 364 -19.33 -5.47 12.48
N ASN A 365 -20.16 -6.23 13.19
CA ASN A 365 -19.92 -6.53 14.61
C ASN A 365 -18.59 -7.23 14.84
N GLU A 366 -18.25 -8.21 14.00
CA GLU A 366 -17.01 -8.97 14.12
C GLU A 366 -15.80 -8.11 13.74
N ALA A 367 -15.86 -7.43 12.59
CA ALA A 367 -14.76 -6.56 12.14
C ALA A 367 -14.43 -5.45 13.15
N LEU A 368 -15.45 -4.78 13.69
CA LEU A 368 -15.22 -3.69 14.63
C LEU A 368 -15.10 -4.15 16.10
N ALA A 369 -15.19 -5.46 16.34
CA ALA A 369 -15.28 -6.06 17.67
C ALA A 369 -16.30 -5.32 18.56
N LEU A 370 -17.52 -5.13 18.05
CA LEU A 370 -18.57 -4.40 18.76
C LEU A 370 -19.06 -5.19 19.97
N ASP A 371 -19.10 -4.52 21.12
CA ASP A 371 -19.83 -5.02 22.28
C ASP A 371 -21.33 -5.18 21.95
N PRO A 372 -22.07 -6.03 22.67
CA PRO A 372 -23.51 -6.20 22.44
C PRO A 372 -24.28 -4.88 22.62
N ILE A 373 -25.14 -4.56 21.66
CA ILE A 373 -26.06 -3.42 21.78
C ILE A 373 -27.08 -3.71 22.88
N THR A 374 -27.12 -2.83 23.89
CA THR A 374 -27.95 -3.01 25.07
C THR A 374 -29.24 -2.19 25.01
N PHE A 375 -30.30 -2.76 25.60
CA PHE A 375 -31.64 -2.20 25.62
C PHE A 375 -32.21 -2.23 27.04
N GLN A 376 -33.14 -1.33 27.34
CA GLN A 376 -33.93 -1.41 28.57
C GLN A 376 -34.69 -2.75 28.64
N SER A 377 -34.88 -3.26 29.86
CA SER A 377 -35.47 -4.58 30.09
C SER A 377 -36.86 -4.70 29.45
N GLY A 378 -37.06 -5.74 28.62
CA GLY A 378 -38.31 -6.00 27.91
C GLY A 378 -38.70 -4.93 26.89
N SER A 379 -37.76 -4.05 26.49
CA SER A 379 -38.02 -2.91 25.61
C SER A 379 -37.08 -2.91 24.39
N ALA A 380 -37.45 -2.08 23.40
CA ALA A 380 -36.64 -1.69 22.25
C ALA A 380 -35.93 -0.33 22.46
N THR A 381 -36.09 0.28 23.63
CA THR A 381 -35.34 1.49 24.00
C THR A 381 -33.87 1.15 24.21
N ILE A 382 -33.00 1.67 23.33
CA ILE A 382 -31.54 1.52 23.41
C ILE A 382 -31.03 2.27 24.66
N THR A 383 -30.08 1.69 25.40
CA THR A 383 -29.47 2.38 26.55
C THR A 383 -28.33 3.30 26.10
N ASP A 384 -27.84 4.15 27.00
CA ASP A 384 -26.71 5.04 26.71
C ASP A 384 -25.44 4.23 26.35
N GLU A 385 -25.22 3.08 26.99
CA GLU A 385 -24.14 2.16 26.64
C GLU A 385 -24.32 1.56 25.25
N GLY A 386 -25.54 1.15 24.88
CA GLY A 386 -25.85 0.67 23.54
C GLY A 386 -25.65 1.74 22.45
N ILE A 387 -25.95 3.00 22.77
CA ILE A 387 -25.69 4.15 21.89
C ILE A 387 -24.19 4.34 21.65
N ALA A 388 -23.37 4.22 22.70
CA ALA A 388 -21.91 4.35 22.57
C ALA A 388 -21.32 3.28 21.65
N VAL A 389 -21.83 2.04 21.70
CA VAL A 389 -21.45 0.99 20.74
C VAL A 389 -21.88 1.35 19.32
N LEU A 390 -23.11 1.83 19.15
CA LEU A 390 -23.65 2.18 17.84
C LEU A 390 -22.89 3.30 17.13
N GLN A 391 -22.23 4.20 17.87
CA GLN A 391 -21.41 5.25 17.26
C GLN A 391 -20.28 4.68 16.38
N ARG A 392 -19.69 3.54 16.76
CA ARG A 392 -18.66 2.87 15.93
C ARG A 392 -19.25 2.33 14.62
N ALA A 393 -20.48 1.82 14.65
CA ALA A 393 -21.18 1.40 13.45
C ALA A 393 -21.55 2.60 12.56
N VAL A 394 -21.91 3.74 13.16
CA VAL A 394 -22.17 5.00 12.43
C VAL A 394 -20.91 5.47 11.73
N GLU A 395 -19.77 5.50 12.41
CA GLU A 395 -18.47 5.88 11.82
C GLU A 395 -18.14 5.01 10.60
N PHE A 396 -18.28 3.69 10.73
CA PHE A 396 -18.06 2.76 9.62
C PHE A 396 -19.02 2.99 8.45
N LEU A 397 -20.32 3.11 8.70
CA LEU A 397 -21.31 3.33 7.64
C LEU A 397 -21.22 4.72 6.99
N THR A 398 -20.66 5.70 7.71
CA THR A 398 -20.38 7.04 7.19
C THR A 398 -19.15 7.02 6.29
N ALA A 399 -18.09 6.33 6.70
CA ALA A 399 -16.87 6.18 5.90
C ALA A 399 -17.10 5.35 4.62
N ASN A 400 -18.10 4.46 4.62
CA ASN A 400 -18.39 3.56 3.51
C ASN A 400 -19.81 3.80 2.97
N PRO A 401 -20.03 4.80 2.09
CA PRO A 401 -21.36 5.25 1.67
C PRO A 401 -22.13 4.22 0.82
N ASP A 402 -21.43 3.33 0.12
CA ASP A 402 -22.05 2.31 -0.73
C ASP A 402 -22.47 1.05 0.04
N VAL A 403 -22.06 0.92 1.30
CA VAL A 403 -22.39 -0.24 2.13
C VAL A 403 -23.86 -0.24 2.48
N ARG A 404 -24.53 -1.36 2.18
CA ARG A 404 -25.89 -1.66 2.62
C ARG A 404 -25.87 -2.76 3.67
N VAL A 405 -26.71 -2.66 4.68
CA VAL A 405 -26.74 -3.62 5.80
C VAL A 405 -28.15 -4.07 6.17
N ALA A 406 -28.27 -5.34 6.51
CA ALA A 406 -29.38 -5.88 7.26
C ALA A 406 -29.05 -5.82 8.76
N ILE A 407 -29.93 -5.19 9.52
CA ILE A 407 -29.91 -5.10 10.97
C ILE A 407 -30.78 -6.23 11.50
N GLU A 408 -30.13 -7.29 11.96
CA GLU A 408 -30.81 -8.50 12.43
C GLU A 408 -30.91 -8.52 13.96
N GLY A 409 -32.14 -8.53 14.47
CA GLY A 409 -32.42 -8.62 15.89
C GLY A 409 -32.59 -10.07 16.35
N HIS A 410 -31.95 -10.43 17.47
CA HIS A 410 -32.08 -11.75 18.09
C HIS A 410 -32.42 -11.64 19.57
N THR A 411 -33.17 -12.62 20.06
CA THR A 411 -33.46 -12.79 21.49
C THR A 411 -32.93 -14.14 21.98
N ASP A 412 -32.88 -14.29 23.29
CA ASP A 412 -32.74 -15.63 23.89
C ASP A 412 -34.09 -16.37 23.88
N SER A 413 -34.07 -17.59 24.41
CA SER A 413 -35.26 -18.43 24.52
C SER A 413 -36.20 -18.08 25.69
N ALA A 414 -36.00 -16.96 26.38
CA ALA A 414 -36.79 -16.58 27.55
C ALA A 414 -37.99 -15.74 27.13
N GLY A 415 -39.16 -16.35 27.03
CA GLY A 415 -40.39 -15.66 26.64
C GLY A 415 -41.31 -16.56 25.83
N SER A 416 -42.31 -15.98 25.20
CA SER A 416 -43.04 -16.65 24.13
C SER A 416 -42.36 -16.37 22.81
N GLU A 417 -42.31 -17.36 21.92
CA GLU A 417 -41.76 -17.25 20.57
C GLU A 417 -42.29 -16.00 19.82
N SER A 418 -43.62 -15.77 19.87
CA SER A 418 -44.24 -14.58 19.26
C SER A 418 -43.81 -13.25 19.90
N GLY A 419 -43.53 -13.25 21.21
CA GLY A 419 -43.06 -12.07 21.92
C GLY A 419 -41.59 -11.78 21.60
N ASN A 420 -40.79 -12.84 21.52
CA ASN A 420 -39.38 -12.82 21.14
C ASN A 420 -39.20 -12.33 19.69
N GLN A 421 -40.04 -12.81 18.79
CA GLN A 421 -40.10 -12.33 17.41
C GLN A 421 -40.46 -10.83 17.33
N ALA A 422 -41.52 -10.40 18.03
CA ALA A 422 -41.92 -9.00 18.03
C ALA A 422 -40.86 -8.08 18.66
N LEU A 423 -40.20 -8.53 19.74
CA LEU A 423 -39.18 -7.75 20.45
C LEU A 423 -37.90 -7.60 19.64
N SER A 424 -37.44 -8.67 18.99
CA SER A 424 -36.25 -8.62 18.11
C SER A 424 -36.47 -7.66 16.94
N GLU A 425 -37.63 -7.74 16.26
CA GLU A 425 -38.00 -6.84 15.17
C GLU A 425 -38.02 -5.38 15.66
N ALA A 426 -38.69 -5.12 16.79
CA ALA A 426 -38.77 -3.77 17.35
C ALA A 426 -37.38 -3.19 17.69
N ARG A 427 -36.45 -4.04 18.15
CA ARG A 427 -35.06 -3.63 18.44
C ARG A 427 -34.27 -3.34 17.18
N ALA A 428 -34.39 -4.17 16.14
CA ALA A 428 -33.76 -3.90 14.85
C ALA A 428 -34.26 -2.56 14.26
N VAL A 429 -35.57 -2.32 14.33
CA VAL A 429 -36.18 -1.03 13.92
C VAL A 429 -35.64 0.13 14.75
N ALA A 430 -35.54 0.00 16.07
CA ALA A 430 -34.99 1.07 16.92
C ALA A 430 -33.53 1.40 16.58
N VAL A 431 -32.72 0.39 16.26
CA VAL A 431 -31.34 0.58 15.80
C VAL A 431 -31.31 1.29 14.45
N ARG A 432 -32.14 0.87 13.47
CA ARG A 432 -32.26 1.55 12.18
C ARG A 432 -32.63 3.02 12.36
N ASP A 433 -33.68 3.29 13.13
CA ASP A 433 -34.16 4.65 13.37
C ASP A 433 -33.07 5.52 14.00
N TYR A 434 -32.29 4.97 14.93
CA TYR A 434 -31.12 5.64 15.49
C TYR A 434 -30.09 5.96 14.41
N LEU A 435 -29.67 4.99 13.58
CA LEU A 435 -28.70 5.22 12.51
C LEU A 435 -29.17 6.29 11.52
N VAL A 436 -30.46 6.29 11.16
CA VAL A 436 -31.05 7.32 10.30
C VAL A 436 -30.97 8.70 10.96
N THR A 437 -31.19 8.80 12.28
CA THR A 437 -31.01 10.09 12.99
C THR A 437 -29.58 10.59 12.99
N GLN A 438 -28.61 9.68 12.84
CA GLN A 438 -27.18 10.02 12.72
C GLN A 438 -26.77 10.36 11.28
N GLY A 439 -27.70 10.29 10.32
CA GLY A 439 -27.47 10.69 8.94
C GLY A 439 -27.21 9.54 7.97
N ILE A 440 -27.32 8.28 8.41
CA ILE A 440 -27.23 7.14 7.49
C ILE A 440 -28.54 7.04 6.67
N GLU A 441 -28.43 6.89 5.36
CA GLU A 441 -29.59 6.84 4.48
C GLU A 441 -30.46 5.59 4.73
N ASP A 442 -31.76 5.77 4.91
CA ASP A 442 -32.71 4.68 5.20
C ASP A 442 -32.71 3.57 4.12
N LEU A 443 -32.47 3.93 2.86
CA LEU A 443 -32.38 2.99 1.73
C LEU A 443 -31.21 1.99 1.85
N ARG A 444 -30.22 2.30 2.69
CA ARG A 444 -29.07 1.44 2.95
C ARG A 444 -29.33 0.43 4.06
N LEU A 445 -30.46 0.55 4.77
CA LEU A 445 -30.72 -0.19 6.00
C LEU A 445 -31.97 -1.06 5.85
N GLU A 446 -31.81 -2.36 5.97
CA GLU A 446 -32.92 -3.31 6.10
C GLU A 446 -32.99 -3.82 7.54
N THR A 447 -34.18 -4.18 8.02
CA THR A 447 -34.36 -4.70 9.38
C THR A 447 -35.07 -6.05 9.34
N ALA A 448 -34.63 -6.98 10.19
CA ALA A 448 -35.32 -8.25 10.39
C ALA A 448 -35.18 -8.71 11.85
N GLY A 449 -36.27 -9.17 12.45
CA GLY A 449 -36.26 -9.90 13.71
C GLY A 449 -36.23 -11.41 13.47
N PHE A 450 -35.46 -12.14 14.26
CA PHE A 450 -35.43 -13.61 14.22
C PHE A 450 -35.83 -14.27 15.55
N GLY A 451 -36.16 -13.47 16.56
CA GLY A 451 -36.45 -13.96 17.91
C GLY A 451 -35.36 -14.91 18.39
N GLU A 452 -35.79 -16.08 18.87
CA GLU A 452 -34.92 -17.14 19.39
C GLU A 452 -34.51 -18.20 18.34
N SER A 453 -34.93 -18.03 17.08
CA SER A 453 -34.83 -19.08 16.05
C SER A 453 -33.41 -19.35 15.53
N ARG A 454 -32.47 -18.41 15.74
CA ARG A 454 -31.07 -18.48 15.31
C ARG A 454 -30.12 -18.31 16.50
N PRO A 455 -30.04 -19.29 17.42
CA PRO A 455 -29.14 -19.23 18.57
C PRO A 455 -27.69 -19.48 18.12
N ILE A 456 -26.76 -18.67 18.64
CA ILE A 456 -25.31 -18.86 18.45
C ILE A 456 -24.65 -19.50 19.69
N ALA A 457 -25.40 -19.62 20.77
CA ALA A 457 -24.93 -20.20 22.03
C ALA A 457 -26.04 -20.95 22.78
N ASP A 458 -25.64 -21.76 23.75
CA ASP A 458 -26.57 -22.59 24.52
C ASP A 458 -27.54 -21.75 25.38
N ASN A 459 -28.83 -21.81 25.00
CA ASN A 459 -29.94 -21.17 25.73
C ASN A 459 -30.17 -21.76 27.13
N GLY A 460 -29.62 -22.94 27.43
CA GLY A 460 -29.63 -23.52 28.77
C GLY A 460 -28.84 -22.67 29.78
N THR A 461 -27.80 -21.97 29.34
CA THR A 461 -26.92 -21.19 30.20
C THR A 461 -27.24 -19.69 30.21
N SER A 462 -26.99 -18.99 31.32
CA SER A 462 -27.15 -17.53 31.38
C SER A 462 -26.19 -16.80 30.44
N ALA A 463 -24.98 -17.33 30.27
CA ALA A 463 -23.97 -16.80 29.36
C ALA A 463 -24.40 -16.95 27.89
N GLY A 464 -24.85 -18.14 27.48
CA GLY A 464 -25.31 -18.37 26.11
C GLY A 464 -26.58 -17.57 25.78
N ARG A 465 -27.51 -17.43 26.72
CA ARG A 465 -28.64 -16.50 26.55
C ARG A 465 -28.18 -15.05 26.37
N ALA A 466 -27.12 -14.62 27.05
CA ALA A 466 -26.57 -13.28 26.84
C ALA A 466 -26.01 -13.07 25.44
N GLN A 467 -25.31 -14.07 24.91
CA GLN A 467 -24.79 -14.05 23.54
C GLN A 467 -25.94 -14.07 22.50
N ASN A 468 -27.04 -14.80 22.76
CA ASN A 468 -28.18 -14.84 21.85
C ASN A 468 -28.98 -13.52 21.80
N ARG A 469 -28.92 -12.67 22.83
CA ARG A 469 -29.53 -11.33 22.84
C ARG A 469 -28.60 -10.33 22.15
N ARG A 470 -28.68 -10.25 20.83
CA ARG A 470 -27.75 -9.46 20.01
C ARG A 470 -28.43 -8.77 18.84
N ILE A 471 -27.69 -7.81 18.28
CA ILE A 471 -27.97 -7.18 16.98
C ILE A 471 -26.78 -7.49 16.08
N GLU A 472 -27.04 -8.04 14.91
CA GLU A 472 -26.03 -8.26 13.87
C GLU A 472 -26.23 -7.27 12.73
N PHE A 473 -25.13 -6.74 12.19
CA PHE A 473 -25.10 -5.96 10.96
C PHE A 473 -24.49 -6.83 9.86
N ARG A 474 -25.36 -7.44 9.04
CA ARG A 474 -24.94 -8.25 7.89
C ARG A 474 -24.86 -7.38 6.65
N LEU A 475 -23.77 -7.53 5.88
CA LEU A 475 -23.64 -6.85 4.59
C LEU A 475 -24.67 -7.38 3.60
N LEU A 476 -25.23 -6.48 2.79
CA LEU A 476 -26.16 -6.81 1.71
C LEU A 476 -25.46 -6.65 0.36
N GLY A 477 -25.56 -7.71 -0.47
CA GLY A 477 -25.06 -7.74 -1.85
C GLY A 477 -25.98 -7.12 -2.88
#